data_AF-A0A6N9PC96-F1
#
_entry.id   AF-A0A6N9PC96-F1
#
_cell.length_a   1.000
_cell.length_b   1.000
_cell.length_c   1.000
_cell.angle_alpha   90.00
_cell.angle_beta   90.00
_cell.angle_gamma   90.00
#
_symmetry.space_group_name_H-M   'P 1'
#
loop_
_entity.id
_entity.type
_entity.pdbx_description
1 polymer ?
#
loop_
_entity_poly.entity_id
_entity_poly.type
_entity_poly.pdbx_seq_one_letter_code
_entity_poly.pdbx_strand_id
1 'polypeptide(L)'
;MNENNVIAPKGINTLAPQASDEDALKAKYGKVYRVGLTIPVDDEHEQEFAYFFKRPSITSYDRYVKTASKVGITKASRAFMLDCVTDEDRERLTADMEEYPGVGITVGGKLTEILGLTDSVNLKRL
;
A
#
# COMPACT_ATOMS: atom_id res chain seq x y z
N MET A 1 38.65 23.23 -13.75
CA MET A 1 37.51 24.17 -13.82
C MET A 1 36.81 23.78 -15.11
N ASN A 2 35.60 23.23 -15.16
CA ASN A 2 34.35 23.41 -14.43
C ASN A 2 33.40 22.26 -14.88
N GLU A 3 32.81 21.51 -13.95
CA GLU A 3 31.38 21.59 -13.59
C GLU A 3 30.41 21.26 -14.73
N ASN A 4 29.85 20.04 -14.70
CA ASN A 4 28.39 19.86 -14.64
C ASN A 4 28.03 18.38 -14.51
N ASN A 5 27.82 17.99 -13.27
CA ASN A 5 27.07 16.83 -12.83
C ASN A 5 25.61 17.00 -13.30
N VAL A 6 25.29 16.47 -14.48
CA VAL A 6 23.90 16.35 -14.93
C VAL A 6 23.31 15.12 -14.25
N ILE A 7 22.46 15.44 -13.29
CA ILE A 7 21.63 14.55 -12.49
C ILE A 7 20.83 13.68 -13.47
N ALA A 8 21.13 12.37 -13.50
CA ALA A 8 20.30 11.42 -14.22
C ALA A 8 18.87 11.48 -13.66
N PRO A 9 17.81 11.51 -14.50
CA PRO A 9 16.46 11.32 -13.99
C PRO A 9 16.42 9.95 -13.31
N LYS A 10 16.09 9.93 -12.01
CA LYS A 10 15.82 8.68 -11.30
C LYS A 10 14.65 8.01 -12.03
N GLY A 11 14.97 7.04 -12.89
CA GLY A 11 14.00 6.18 -13.52
C GLY A 11 13.17 5.51 -12.44
N ILE A 12 11.93 5.96 -12.32
CA ILE A 12 10.91 5.35 -11.47
C ILE A 12 10.62 4.02 -12.16
N ASN A 13 11.13 2.94 -11.56
CA ASN A 13 11.08 1.62 -12.17
C ASN A 13 9.65 1.06 -12.05
N THR A 14 8.78 1.41 -13.00
CA THR A 14 7.40 0.92 -13.15
C THR A 14 7.36 -0.51 -13.71
N LEU A 15 8.32 -1.38 -13.38
CA LEU A 15 8.21 -2.78 -13.78
C LEU A 15 7.05 -3.40 -13.02
N ALA A 16 5.95 -3.66 -13.74
CA ALA A 16 4.98 -4.63 -13.31
C ALA A 16 5.75 -5.87 -12.83
N PRO A 17 5.51 -6.33 -11.60
CA PRO A 17 6.25 -7.45 -11.03
C PRO A 17 6.14 -8.63 -11.99
N GLN A 18 7.29 -9.23 -12.34
CA GLN A 18 7.28 -10.36 -13.26
C GLN A 18 6.63 -11.56 -12.56
N ALA A 19 6.00 -12.46 -13.32
CA ALA A 19 5.34 -13.63 -12.75
C ALA A 19 6.26 -14.43 -11.80
N SER A 20 7.56 -14.46 -12.10
CA SER A 20 8.63 -15.03 -11.27
C SER A 20 8.73 -14.40 -9.87
N ASP A 21 8.52 -13.10 -9.76
CA ASP A 21 8.58 -12.36 -8.48
C ASP A 21 7.33 -12.65 -7.64
N GLU A 22 6.16 -12.75 -8.28
CA GLU A 22 4.92 -13.11 -7.59
C GLU A 22 5.00 -14.52 -6.99
N ASP A 23 5.54 -15.48 -7.73
CA ASP A 23 5.67 -16.86 -7.27
C ASP A 23 6.70 -16.98 -6.13
N ALA A 24 7.79 -16.21 -6.20
CA ALA A 24 8.75 -16.11 -5.10
C ALA A 24 8.11 -15.51 -3.83
N LEU A 25 7.31 -14.45 -3.98
CA LEU A 25 6.59 -13.82 -2.86
C LEU A 25 5.54 -14.77 -2.26
N LYS A 26 4.77 -15.48 -3.10
CA LYS A 26 3.82 -16.51 -2.64
C LYS A 26 4.53 -17.66 -1.91
N ALA A 27 5.69 -18.09 -2.40
CA ALA A 27 6.49 -19.12 -1.73
C ALA A 27 7.02 -18.64 -0.36
N LYS A 28 7.47 -17.39 -0.26
CA LYS A 28 8.05 -16.80 0.96
C LYS A 28 6.98 -16.47 2.03
N TYR A 29 5.84 -15.93 1.62
CA TYR A 29 4.85 -15.37 2.54
C TYR A 29 3.47 -16.08 2.50
N GLY A 30 3.28 -17.04 1.61
CA GLY A 30 2.01 -17.74 1.42
C GLY A 30 0.97 -16.89 0.68
N LYS A 31 -0.01 -16.36 1.42
CA LYS A 31 -1.09 -15.54 0.82
C LYS A 31 -0.65 -14.09 0.68
N VAL A 32 -0.35 -13.71 -0.55
CA VAL A 32 0.06 -12.35 -0.94
C VAL A 32 -0.99 -11.75 -1.88
N TYR A 33 -1.21 -10.45 -1.75
CA TYR A 33 -2.16 -9.66 -2.52
C TYR A 33 -1.42 -8.50 -3.19
N ARG A 34 -1.63 -8.29 -4.49
CA ARG A 34 -1.17 -7.10 -5.21
C ARG A 34 -2.24 -6.01 -5.11
N VAL A 35 -1.87 -4.84 -4.63
CA VAL A 35 -2.75 -3.66 -4.61
C VAL A 35 -2.14 -2.59 -5.50
N GLY A 36 -2.87 -2.24 -6.56
CA GLY A 36 -2.52 -1.17 -7.48
C GLY A 36 -3.34 0.09 -7.21
N LEU A 37 -2.75 1.26 -7.48
CA LEU A 37 -3.41 2.56 -7.43
C LEU A 37 -2.79 3.48 -8.46
N THR A 38 -3.58 4.45 -8.92
CA THR A 38 -3.16 5.47 -9.87
C THR A 38 -3.34 6.82 -9.22
N ILE A 39 -2.31 7.67 -9.27
CA ILE A 39 -2.29 8.99 -8.67
C ILE A 39 -2.08 10.03 -9.77
N PRO A 40 -2.99 11.02 -9.94
CA PRO A 40 -2.73 12.14 -10.84
C PRO A 40 -1.62 13.02 -10.27
N VAL A 41 -0.58 13.26 -11.05
CA VAL A 41 0.58 14.08 -10.65
C VAL A 41 0.39 15.52 -11.12
N ASP A 42 -0.20 15.69 -12.31
CA ASP A 42 -0.58 16.99 -12.88
C ASP A 42 -1.84 16.84 -13.75
N ASP A 43 -2.17 17.88 -14.53
CA ASP A 43 -3.38 17.95 -15.36
C ASP A 43 -3.37 16.94 -16.55
N GLU A 44 -2.20 16.40 -16.91
CA GLU A 44 -2.01 15.54 -18.08
C GLU A 44 -1.41 14.17 -17.76
N HIS A 45 -0.80 13.99 -16.59
CA HIS A 45 -0.05 12.80 -16.21
C HIS A 45 -0.60 12.10 -14.97
N GLU A 46 -0.73 10.78 -15.09
CA GLU A 46 -1.02 9.89 -13.99
C GLU A 46 0.16 8.95 -13.75
N GLN A 47 0.39 8.63 -12.47
CA GLN A 47 1.39 7.67 -12.07
C GLN A 47 0.75 6.44 -11.44
N GLU A 48 1.12 5.27 -11.96
CA GLU A 48 0.71 3.98 -11.42
C GLU A 48 1.68 3.45 -10.37
N PHE A 49 1.13 2.99 -9.26
CA PHE A 49 1.85 2.33 -8.19
C PHE A 49 1.24 0.95 -7.96
N ALA A 50 2.07 -0.01 -7.56
CA ALA A 50 1.59 -1.31 -7.13
C ALA A 50 2.52 -1.92 -6.08
N TYR A 51 1.93 -2.45 -5.01
CA TYR A 51 2.66 -3.09 -3.92
C TYR A 51 2.04 -4.43 -3.56
N PHE A 52 2.84 -5.27 -2.93
CA PHE A 52 2.43 -6.54 -2.39
C PHE A 52 2.23 -6.49 -0.88
N PHE A 53 1.13 -7.10 -0.46
CA PHE A 53 0.74 -7.19 0.94
C PHE A 53 0.48 -8.63 1.31
N LYS A 54 0.97 -9.04 2.48
CA LYS A 54 0.53 -10.25 3.17
C LYS A 54 -0.92 -10.07 3.60
N ARG A 55 -1.65 -11.17 3.76
CA ARG A 55 -2.99 -11.12 4.39
C ARG A 55 -2.88 -10.41 5.75
N PRO A 56 -3.63 -9.32 6.00
CA PRO A 56 -3.63 -8.70 7.31
C PRO A 56 -4.08 -9.67 8.40
N SER A 57 -3.44 -9.61 9.57
CA SER A 57 -3.82 -10.42 10.72
C SER A 57 -4.92 -9.73 11.55
N ILE A 58 -5.69 -10.51 12.31
CA ILE A 58 -6.68 -9.97 13.28
C ILE A 58 -5.98 -9.04 14.28
N THR A 59 -4.80 -9.40 14.76
CA THR A 59 -4.00 -8.57 15.68
C THR A 59 -3.60 -7.21 15.08
N SER A 60 -3.22 -7.19 13.80
CA SER A 60 -2.89 -5.94 13.08
C SER A 60 -4.13 -5.07 12.93
N TYR A 61 -5.29 -5.67 12.64
CA TYR A 61 -6.56 -4.96 12.56
C TYR A 61 -7.01 -4.38 13.92
N ASP A 62 -6.92 -5.15 15.00
CA ASP A 62 -7.24 -4.65 16.34
C ASP A 62 -6.37 -3.46 16.72
N ARG A 63 -5.08 -3.50 16.36
CA ARG A 63 -4.15 -2.39 16.58
C ARG A 63 -4.52 -1.19 15.71
N TYR A 64 -4.89 -1.41 14.46
CA TYR A 64 -5.39 -0.36 13.56
C TYR A 64 -6.58 0.36 14.17
N VAL A 65 -7.64 -0.37 14.57
CA VAL A 65 -8.85 0.22 15.17
C VAL A 65 -8.52 0.99 16.44
N LYS A 66 -7.73 0.41 17.35
CA LYS A 66 -7.31 1.08 18.59
C LYS A 66 -6.49 2.34 18.32
N THR A 67 -5.62 2.31 17.32
CA THR A 67 -4.75 3.44 16.96
C THR A 67 -5.56 4.53 16.25
N ALA A 68 -6.50 4.16 15.39
CA ALA A 68 -7.37 5.10 14.68
C ALA A 68 -8.18 5.93 15.68
N SER A 69 -8.73 5.30 16.71
CA SER A 69 -9.48 5.99 17.78
C SER A 69 -8.61 6.88 18.67
N LYS A 70 -7.30 6.59 18.82
CA LYS A 70 -6.41 7.32 19.74
C LYS A 70 -5.60 8.43 19.07
N VAL A 71 -5.12 8.17 17.86
CA VAL A 71 -4.10 8.98 17.17
C VAL A 71 -4.54 9.41 15.77
N GLY A 72 -5.74 8.99 15.34
CA GLY A 72 -6.33 9.33 14.04
C GLY A 72 -6.10 8.28 12.95
N ILE A 73 -7.03 8.25 12.00
CA ILE A 73 -7.09 7.21 10.96
C ILE A 73 -5.89 7.23 10.01
N THR A 74 -5.31 8.39 9.72
CA THR A 74 -4.14 8.51 8.82
C THR A 74 -2.92 7.77 9.40
N LYS A 75 -2.58 8.04 10.67
CA LYS A 75 -1.45 7.39 11.35
C LYS A 75 -1.69 5.90 11.56
N ALA A 76 -2.92 5.53 11.90
CA ALA A 76 -3.31 4.12 12.04
C ALA A 76 -3.18 3.37 10.72
N SER A 77 -3.66 3.95 9.62
CA SER A 77 -3.62 3.32 8.29
C SER A 77 -2.17 3.13 7.83
N ARG A 78 -1.30 4.12 8.04
CA ARG A 78 0.15 3.99 7.75
C ARG A 78 0.78 2.83 8.53
N ALA A 79 0.57 2.77 9.84
CA ALA A 79 1.12 1.68 10.65
C ALA A 79 0.57 0.31 10.21
N PHE A 80 -0.72 0.24 9.91
CA PHE A 80 -1.38 -0.99 9.46
C PHE A 80 -0.82 -1.49 8.12
N MET A 81 -0.63 -0.61 7.15
CA MET A 81 -0.03 -0.99 5.86
C MET A 81 1.41 -1.46 6.04
N LEU A 82 2.20 -0.80 6.88
CA LEU A 82 3.57 -1.22 7.17
C LEU A 82 3.66 -2.57 7.90
N ASP A 83 2.64 -2.95 8.67
CA ASP A 83 2.56 -4.31 9.25
C ASP A 83 2.30 -5.37 8.17
N CYS A 84 1.60 -5.01 7.08
CA CYS A 84 1.11 -5.95 6.08
C CYS A 84 1.97 -6.03 4.81
N VAL A 85 2.68 -4.97 4.44
CA VAL A 85 3.50 -4.93 3.23
C VAL A 85 4.61 -5.99 3.26
N THR A 86 4.99 -6.49 2.10
CA THR A 86 6.18 -7.35 1.96
C THR A 86 7.45 -6.55 2.26
N ASP A 87 8.54 -7.23 2.59
CA ASP A 87 9.77 -6.53 2.98
C ASP A 87 10.38 -5.79 1.78
N GLU A 88 10.21 -6.36 0.59
CA GLU A 88 10.66 -5.82 -0.69
C GLU A 88 10.01 -4.46 -1.03
N ASP A 89 8.75 -4.28 -0.64
CA ASP A 89 7.98 -3.06 -0.95
C ASP A 89 7.96 -2.04 0.20
N ARG A 90 8.46 -2.41 1.39
CA ARG A 90 8.32 -1.61 2.61
C ARG A 90 8.94 -0.22 2.48
N GLU A 91 10.17 -0.13 1.98
CA GLU A 91 10.89 1.15 1.87
C GLU A 91 10.24 2.07 0.85
N ARG A 92 9.93 1.53 -0.34
CA ARG A 92 9.25 2.26 -1.41
C ARG A 92 7.89 2.79 -0.95
N LEU A 93 7.05 1.93 -0.38
CA LEU A 93 5.75 2.33 0.17
C LEU A 93 5.89 3.40 1.26
N THR A 94 6.94 3.35 2.07
CA THR A 94 7.19 4.36 3.11
C THR A 94 7.46 5.73 2.51
N ALA A 95 8.32 5.80 1.49
CA ALA A 95 8.62 7.04 0.78
C ALA A 95 7.38 7.58 0.04
N ASP A 96 6.66 6.71 -0.66
CA ASP A 96 5.48 7.11 -1.44
C ASP A 96 4.33 7.59 -0.54
N MET A 97 4.21 7.09 0.69
CA MET A 97 3.28 7.62 1.69
C MET A 97 3.66 8.99 2.26
N GLU A 98 4.93 9.40 2.16
CA GLU A 98 5.37 10.73 2.58
C GLU A 98 5.07 11.77 1.52
N GLU A 99 5.27 11.41 0.25
CA GLU A 99 4.94 12.24 -0.90
C GLU A 99 3.41 12.30 -1.14
N TYR A 100 2.74 11.16 -1.04
CA TYR A 100 1.30 11.00 -1.29
C TYR A 100 0.57 10.54 -0.02
N PRO A 101 0.24 11.45 0.92
CA PRO A 101 -0.34 11.09 2.22
C PRO A 101 -1.69 10.36 2.13
N GLY A 102 -2.42 10.49 1.00
CA GLY A 102 -3.68 9.79 0.74
C GLY A 102 -3.54 8.29 0.47
N VAL A 103 -2.35 7.82 0.09
CA VAL A 103 -2.07 6.39 -0.18
C VAL A 103 -2.36 5.56 1.07
N GLY A 104 -1.98 6.08 2.24
CA GLY A 104 -2.22 5.47 3.55
C GLY A 104 -3.67 5.03 3.75
N ILE A 105 -4.60 5.96 3.56
CA ILE A 105 -6.02 5.73 3.81
C ILE A 105 -6.60 4.83 2.72
N THR A 106 -6.26 5.08 1.47
CA THR A 106 -6.84 4.38 0.31
C THR A 106 -6.46 2.90 0.31
N VAL A 107 -5.15 2.60 0.39
CA VAL A 107 -4.67 1.22 0.40
C VAL A 107 -5.00 0.55 1.73
N GLY A 108 -4.93 1.27 2.86
CA GLY A 108 -5.36 0.77 4.17
C GLY A 108 -6.83 0.32 4.17
N GLY A 109 -7.74 1.10 3.58
CA GLY A 109 -9.14 0.73 3.40
C GLY A 109 -9.31 -0.54 2.56
N LYS A 110 -8.54 -0.65 1.46
CA LYS A 110 -8.55 -1.86 0.63
C LYS A 110 -8.14 -3.12 1.40
N LEU A 111 -7.17 -2.99 2.30
CA LEU A 111 -6.74 -4.09 3.16
C LEU A 111 -7.78 -4.44 4.23
N THR A 112 -8.56 -3.47 4.75
CA THR A 112 -9.64 -3.77 5.70
C THR A 112 -10.85 -4.44 5.04
N GLU A 113 -11.13 -4.14 3.76
CA GLU A 113 -12.15 -4.86 2.97
C GLU A 113 -11.86 -6.37 2.92
N ILE A 114 -10.60 -6.78 2.77
CA ILE A 114 -10.17 -8.19 2.77
C ILE A 114 -10.51 -8.89 4.10
N LEU A 115 -10.61 -8.12 5.18
CA LEU A 115 -11.01 -8.59 6.51
C LEU A 115 -12.52 -8.54 6.75
N GLY A 116 -13.32 -8.07 5.79
CA GLY A 116 -14.77 -7.99 5.89
C GLY A 116 -15.29 -6.62 6.34
N LEU A 117 -14.44 -5.59 6.45
CA LEU A 117 -14.90 -4.22 6.65
C LEU A 117 -15.35 -3.64 5.30
N THR A 118 -16.58 -3.97 4.90
CA THR A 118 -17.15 -3.59 3.60
C THR A 118 -18.53 -2.95 3.81
N ASP A 119 -18.95 -2.11 2.87
CA ASP A 119 -20.27 -1.46 2.90
C ASP A 119 -21.42 -2.37 2.40
N SER A 120 -21.10 -3.59 1.94
CA SER A 120 -22.07 -4.52 1.35
C SER A 120 -22.76 -5.38 2.41
N VAL A 121 -23.72 -4.81 3.14
CA VAL A 121 -24.53 -5.52 4.15
C VAL A 121 -26.01 -5.52 3.75
N ASN A 122 -26.59 -6.69 3.55
CA ASN A 122 -28.03 -6.85 3.28
C ASN A 122 -28.75 -7.24 4.56
N LEU A 123 -29.74 -6.44 4.97
CA LEU A 123 -30.58 -6.72 6.13
C LEU A 123 -31.97 -7.18 5.67
N LYS A 124 -32.36 -8.41 6.04
CA LYS A 124 -33.73 -8.90 5.88
C LYS A 124 -34.32 -9.18 7.25
N ARG A 125 -35.45 -8.54 7.56
CA ARG A 125 -36.28 -8.88 8.72
C ARG A 125 -37.08 -10.15 8.41
N LEU A 126 -37.08 -11.12 9.33
CA LEU A 126 -37.92 -12.32 9.29
C LEU A 126 -39.30 -12.03 9.86
#